data_AF-A0A0C3AD24-F1
#
_entry.id   AF-A0A0C3AD24-F1
#
_cell.length_a   1.000
_cell.length_b   1.000
_cell.length_c   1.000
_cell.angle_alpha   90.00
_cell.angle_beta   90.00
_cell.angle_gamma   90.00
#
_symmetry.space_group_name_H-M   'P 1'
#
loop_
_entity.id
_entity.type
_entity.pdbx_description
1 polymer ?
#
loop_
_entity_poly.entity_id
_entity_poly.type
_entity_poly.pdbx_seq_one_letter_code
_entity_poly.pdbx_strand_id
1 'polypeptide(L)'
;MPFLEAIVAPKLRYIECWILDPMEFNTIEGKFRDVNELSLVFFQRVDDRNAESLCRAFPGVRRVDLSSWNTSFLAVFLGSEVLERRPPIDQWLNLETVNLDGFDSRLLGLWKLGNDPIVKWLRGRQELGLSRLRVRLSFIRKDVNILPSTYRALLERYCNLQTST
;
A
#
# COMPACT_ATOMS: atom_id res chain seq x y z
N MET A 1 -24.68 -3.20 12.72
CA MET A 1 -23.50 -4.05 12.45
C MET A 1 -22.94 -3.66 11.10
N PRO A 2 -21.70 -3.17 11.02
CA PRO A 2 -21.03 -3.03 9.73
C PRO A 2 -20.93 -4.39 9.04
N PHE A 3 -21.18 -4.43 7.72
CA PHE A 3 -21.25 -5.65 6.91
C PHE A 3 -20.04 -6.59 7.12
N LEU A 4 -18.85 -6.01 7.25
CA LEU A 4 -17.61 -6.76 7.46
C LEU A 4 -17.62 -7.59 8.75
N GLU A 5 -18.26 -7.13 9.83
CA GLU A 5 -18.36 -7.90 11.07
C GLU A 5 -19.17 -9.18 10.92
N ALA A 6 -20.15 -9.20 10.02
CA ALA A 6 -21.02 -10.35 9.80
C ALA A 6 -20.35 -11.47 8.99
N ILE A 7 -19.24 -11.19 8.33
CA ILE A 7 -18.52 -12.19 7.52
C ILE A 7 -17.90 -13.24 8.44
N VAL A 8 -18.26 -14.51 8.25
CA VAL A 8 -17.66 -15.67 8.92
C VAL A 8 -17.12 -16.61 7.86
N ALA A 9 -15.83 -16.46 7.52
CA ALA A 9 -15.18 -17.20 6.47
C ALA A 9 -13.76 -17.64 6.89
N PRO A 10 -13.63 -18.71 7.69
CA PRO A 10 -12.35 -19.11 8.30
C PRO A 10 -11.31 -19.66 7.31
N LYS A 11 -11.70 -19.86 6.03
CA LYS A 11 -10.81 -20.26 4.94
C LYS A 11 -10.56 -19.14 3.94
N LEU A 12 -11.00 -17.92 4.25
CA LEU A 12 -10.86 -16.77 3.37
C LEU A 12 -9.39 -16.37 3.30
N ARG A 13 -8.83 -16.42 2.09
CA ARG A 13 -7.41 -16.09 1.82
C ARG A 13 -7.24 -14.81 1.01
N TYR A 14 -8.25 -14.49 0.20
CA TYR A 14 -8.26 -13.33 -0.67
C TYR A 14 -9.45 -12.44 -0.34
N ILE A 15 -9.21 -11.13 -0.26
CA ILE A 15 -10.25 -10.11 -0.19
C ILE A 15 -9.96 -9.04 -1.24
N GLU A 16 -11.00 -8.62 -1.93
CA GLU A 16 -11.02 -7.40 -2.74
C GLU A 16 -12.04 -6.42 -2.15
N CYS A 17 -11.58 -5.22 -1.82
CA CYS A 17 -12.38 -4.19 -1.19
C CYS A 17 -12.40 -2.93 -2.03
N TRP A 18 -13.61 -2.45 -2.31
CA TRP A 18 -13.88 -1.16 -2.92
C TRP A 18 -14.23 -0.20 -1.78
N ILE A 19 -13.25 0.57 -1.33
CA ILE A 19 -13.36 1.34 -0.10
C ILE A 19 -13.97 2.70 -0.40
N LEU A 20 -15.24 2.84 0.00
CA LEU A 20 -15.99 4.09 0.01
C LEU A 20 -15.90 4.79 1.37
N ASP A 21 -15.98 4.02 2.47
CA ASP A 21 -15.83 4.51 3.85
C ASP A 21 -14.79 3.65 4.62
N PRO A 22 -13.62 4.21 4.94
CA PRO A 22 -12.59 3.52 5.72
C PRO A 22 -12.97 3.21 7.18
N MET A 23 -14.01 3.84 7.73
CA MET A 23 -14.44 3.64 9.11
C MET A 23 -14.94 2.21 9.40
N GLU A 24 -15.27 1.45 8.36
CA GLU A 24 -15.76 0.07 8.45
C GLU A 24 -14.76 -0.91 9.08
N PHE A 25 -13.48 -0.55 9.16
CA PHE A 25 -12.42 -1.42 9.70
C PHE A 25 -12.15 -1.25 11.20
N ASN A 26 -12.71 -0.21 11.85
CA ASN A 26 -12.38 0.14 13.23
C ASN A 26 -12.79 -0.91 14.27
N THR A 27 -13.68 -1.83 13.92
CA THR A 27 -14.27 -2.80 14.85
C THR A 27 -13.89 -4.26 14.57
N ILE A 28 -13.06 -4.50 13.56
CA ILE A 28 -12.75 -5.85 13.04
C ILE A 28 -11.26 -6.19 13.12
N GLU A 29 -10.57 -5.68 14.14
CA GLU A 29 -9.16 -5.99 14.41
C GLU A 29 -8.91 -7.51 14.45
N GLY A 30 -7.92 -7.97 13.68
CA GLY A 30 -7.51 -9.37 13.60
C GLY A 30 -8.54 -10.33 13.01
N LYS A 31 -9.68 -9.84 12.52
CA LYS A 31 -10.79 -10.68 12.00
C LYS A 31 -10.36 -11.47 10.77
N PHE A 32 -9.59 -10.85 9.87
CA PHE A 32 -9.18 -11.44 8.60
C PHE A 32 -7.71 -11.88 8.64
N ARG A 33 -7.29 -12.52 9.74
CA ARG A 33 -5.90 -12.98 9.94
C ARG A 33 -5.40 -14.00 8.92
N ASP A 34 -6.28 -14.78 8.34
CA ASP A 34 -5.94 -15.82 7.36
C ASP A 34 -5.88 -15.29 5.93
N VAL A 35 -6.26 -14.02 5.73
CA VAL A 35 -6.14 -13.33 4.44
C VAL A 35 -4.68 -13.00 4.20
N ASN A 36 -4.13 -13.58 3.14
CA ASN A 36 -2.76 -13.38 2.71
C ASN A 36 -2.65 -12.48 1.48
N GLU A 37 -3.73 -12.34 0.72
CA GLU A 37 -3.83 -11.49 -0.47
C GLU A 37 -4.97 -10.48 -0.31
N LEU A 38 -4.65 -9.18 -0.46
CA LEU A 38 -5.59 -8.09 -0.24
C LEU A 38 -5.53 -7.11 -1.42
N SER A 39 -6.66 -6.91 -2.10
CA SER A 39 -6.80 -5.90 -3.14
C SER A 39 -7.67 -4.76 -2.63
N LEU A 40 -7.17 -3.53 -2.67
CA LEU A 40 -7.81 -2.33 -2.16
C LEU A 40 -7.94 -1.30 -3.27
N VAL A 41 -9.17 -0.93 -3.58
CA VAL A 41 -9.51 0.12 -4.54
C VAL A 41 -10.11 1.30 -3.77
N PHE A 42 -9.43 2.44 -3.79
CA PHE A 42 -9.84 3.63 -3.03
C PHE A 42 -10.47 4.71 -3.90
N PHE A 43 -11.64 5.19 -3.48
CA PHE A 43 -12.38 6.26 -4.16
C PHE A 43 -12.26 7.63 -3.47
N GLN A 44 -11.91 7.65 -2.18
CA GLN A 44 -11.86 8.87 -1.37
C GLN A 44 -10.54 8.99 -0.59
N ARG A 45 -10.31 10.15 0.04
CA ARG A 45 -9.18 10.35 0.96
C ARG A 45 -9.36 9.47 2.19
N VAL A 46 -8.28 8.81 2.61
CA VAL A 46 -8.20 8.07 3.88
C VAL A 46 -7.26 8.84 4.80
N ASP A 47 -7.57 8.88 6.10
CA ASP A 47 -6.69 9.43 7.13
C ASP A 47 -5.84 8.33 7.81
N ASP A 48 -4.86 8.74 8.61
CA ASP A 48 -3.93 7.83 9.29
C ASP A 48 -4.64 6.79 10.16
N ARG A 49 -5.68 7.20 10.90
CA ARG A 49 -6.39 6.30 11.83
C ARG A 49 -7.09 5.18 11.10
N ASN A 50 -7.74 5.52 9.99
CA ASN A 50 -8.46 4.55 9.19
C ASN A 50 -7.51 3.61 8.44
N ALA A 51 -6.37 4.11 7.97
CA ALA A 51 -5.32 3.28 7.41
C ALA A 51 -4.78 2.26 8.43
N GLU A 52 -4.57 2.67 9.69
CA GLU A 52 -4.14 1.76 10.75
C GLU A 52 -5.16 0.68 11.04
N SER A 53 -6.44 1.04 11.21
CA SER A 53 -7.51 0.08 11.47
C SER A 53 -7.65 -0.95 10.36
N LEU A 54 -7.53 -0.51 9.10
CA LEU A 54 -7.47 -1.40 7.95
C LEU A 54 -6.32 -2.39 8.08
N CYS A 55 -5.10 -1.94 8.35
CA CYS A 55 -3.96 -2.84 8.48
C CYS A 55 -4.13 -3.84 9.65
N ARG A 56 -4.71 -3.41 10.77
CA ARG A 56 -5.02 -4.28 11.92
C ARG A 56 -6.09 -5.32 11.64
N ALA A 57 -7.04 -5.04 10.74
CA ALA A 57 -8.04 -6.02 10.34
C ALA A 57 -7.42 -7.22 9.59
N PHE A 58 -6.31 -6.99 8.87
CA PHE A 58 -5.65 -7.95 7.99
C PHE A 58 -4.18 -8.23 8.37
N PRO A 59 -3.87 -8.74 9.58
CA PRO A 59 -2.49 -8.89 10.03
C PRO A 59 -1.68 -9.96 9.25
N GLY A 60 -2.35 -10.86 8.52
CA GLY A 60 -1.74 -11.96 7.78
C GLY A 60 -1.30 -11.63 6.36
N VAL A 61 -1.48 -10.38 5.91
CA VAL A 61 -1.24 -9.98 4.51
C VAL A 61 0.22 -10.19 4.13
N ARG A 62 0.41 -10.83 2.98
CA ARG A 62 1.70 -11.06 2.32
C ARG A 62 1.77 -10.36 0.97
N ARG A 63 0.63 -10.20 0.31
CA ARG A 63 0.51 -9.49 -0.94
C ARG A 63 -0.61 -8.47 -0.84
N VAL A 64 -0.32 -7.24 -1.23
CA VAL A 64 -1.32 -6.19 -1.35
C VAL A 64 -1.30 -5.60 -2.76
N ASP A 65 -2.48 -5.42 -3.32
CA ASP A 65 -2.75 -4.67 -4.54
C ASP A 65 -3.42 -3.36 -4.13
N LEU A 66 -2.73 -2.24 -4.28
CA LEU A 66 -3.22 -0.90 -3.96
C LEU A 66 -3.52 -0.18 -5.27
N SER A 67 -4.80 0.01 -5.56
CA SER A 67 -5.27 0.85 -6.65
C SER A 67 -5.86 2.13 -6.08
N SER A 68 -5.29 3.27 -6.44
CA SER A 68 -5.80 4.57 -6.01
C SER A 68 -5.76 5.57 -7.14
N TRP A 69 -6.87 6.26 -7.35
CA TRP A 69 -6.92 7.44 -8.21
C TRP A 69 -6.40 8.70 -7.51
N ASN A 70 -6.02 8.61 -6.23
CA ASN A 70 -5.57 9.72 -5.40
C ASN A 70 -4.24 9.39 -4.68
N THR A 71 -3.21 10.19 -4.97
CA THR A 71 -1.87 10.03 -4.38
C THR A 71 -1.78 10.44 -2.92
N SER A 72 -2.72 11.22 -2.38
CA SER A 72 -2.72 11.56 -0.96
C SER A 72 -2.88 10.31 -0.08
N PHE A 73 -3.57 9.28 -0.58
CA PHE A 73 -3.70 8.01 0.11
C PHE A 73 -2.34 7.34 0.30
N LEU A 74 -1.52 7.27 -0.73
CA LEU A 74 -0.20 6.65 -0.66
C LEU A 74 0.72 7.40 0.31
N ALA A 75 0.57 8.73 0.38
CA ALA A 75 1.30 9.53 1.36
C ALA A 75 0.88 9.20 2.81
N VAL A 76 -0.39 8.88 3.06
CA VAL A 76 -0.91 8.47 4.39
C VAL A 76 -0.62 7.00 4.71
N PHE A 77 -0.71 6.14 3.69
CA PHE A 77 -0.60 4.69 3.87
C PHE A 77 0.85 4.22 3.91
N LEU A 78 1.71 4.87 3.11
CA LEU A 78 3.14 4.58 3.00
C LEU A 78 4.00 5.62 3.74
N GLY A 79 3.55 6.88 3.80
CA GLY A 79 4.22 7.91 4.58
C GLY A 79 3.58 8.04 5.96
N SER A 80 4.35 8.61 6.89
CA SER A 80 3.80 9.20 8.10
C SER A 80 4.06 10.70 8.01
N GLU A 81 3.00 11.52 8.02
CA GLU A 81 3.15 12.97 8.15
C GLU A 81 3.73 13.35 9.52
N VAL A 82 3.59 12.45 10.50
CA VAL A 82 4.16 12.56 11.83
C VAL A 82 5.53 11.89 11.86
N LEU A 83 6.58 12.67 12.06
CA LEU A 83 8.00 12.26 11.99
C LEU A 83 8.42 11.07 12.87
N GLU A 84 7.54 10.58 13.75
CA GLU A 84 7.85 9.54 14.74
C GLU A 84 6.98 8.26 14.59
N ARG A 85 5.95 8.28 13.73
CA ARG A 85 5.04 7.15 13.59
C ARG A 85 5.42 6.28 12.41
N ARG A 86 5.36 4.95 12.59
CA ARG A 86 5.57 4.00 11.49
C ARG A 86 4.39 4.08 10.53
N PRO A 87 4.64 3.98 9.21
CA PRO A 87 3.58 3.86 8.22
C PRO A 87 2.61 2.72 8.56
N PRO A 88 1.29 2.92 8.40
CA PRO A 88 0.29 1.90 8.72
C PRO A 88 0.57 0.53 8.10
N ILE A 89 1.04 0.53 6.85
CA ILE A 89 1.38 -0.68 6.09
C ILE A 89 2.48 -1.54 6.74
N ASP A 90 3.32 -0.97 7.61
CA ASP A 90 4.37 -1.71 8.31
C ASP A 90 3.84 -2.63 9.41
N GLN A 91 2.54 -2.55 9.73
CA GLN A 91 1.86 -3.54 10.58
C GLN A 91 1.77 -4.92 9.90
N TRP A 92 1.90 -4.99 8.58
CA TRP A 92 2.00 -6.26 7.84
C TRP A 92 3.44 -6.78 7.86
N LEU A 93 3.79 -7.43 8.97
CA LEU A 93 5.15 -7.93 9.20
C LEU A 93 5.59 -8.99 8.17
N ASN A 94 4.64 -9.72 7.59
CA ASN A 94 4.88 -10.75 6.58
C ASN A 94 4.67 -10.24 5.15
N LEU A 95 4.59 -8.92 4.94
CA LEU A 95 4.40 -8.36 3.61
C LEU A 95 5.60 -8.72 2.72
N GLU A 96 5.32 -9.33 1.58
CA GLU A 96 6.30 -9.79 0.59
C GLU A 96 6.17 -9.01 -0.72
N THR A 97 4.93 -8.65 -1.11
CA THR A 97 4.63 -8.07 -2.42
C THR A 97 3.67 -6.90 -2.30
N VAL A 98 4.00 -5.79 -2.96
CA VAL A 98 3.15 -4.61 -3.08
C VAL A 98 3.01 -4.26 -4.55
N ASN A 99 1.78 -4.30 -5.03
CA ASN A 99 1.43 -3.86 -6.36
C ASN A 99 0.74 -2.52 -6.23
N LEU A 100 1.30 -1.55 -6.93
CA LEU A 100 0.85 -0.17 -6.94
C LEU A 100 0.28 0.08 -8.32
N ASP A 101 -1.05 0.08 -8.42
CA ASP A 101 -1.79 0.31 -9.65
C ASP A 101 -2.46 1.68 -9.65
N GLY A 102 -2.77 2.18 -10.84
CA GLY A 102 -3.45 3.47 -10.98
C GLY A 102 -2.52 4.68 -10.91
N PHE A 103 -1.20 4.51 -11.06
CA PHE A 103 -0.28 5.66 -10.99
C PHE A 103 -0.39 6.54 -12.25
N ASP A 104 -0.70 7.82 -12.06
CA ASP A 104 -0.49 8.83 -13.11
C ASP A 104 0.99 9.24 -13.10
N SER A 105 1.69 9.00 -14.21
CA SER A 105 3.11 9.33 -14.38
C SER A 105 3.39 10.82 -14.21
N ARG A 106 2.39 11.70 -14.40
CA ARG A 106 2.50 13.14 -14.13
C ARG A 106 2.72 13.43 -12.64
N LEU A 107 2.24 12.55 -11.77
CA LEU A 107 2.37 12.70 -10.32
C LEU A 107 3.77 12.32 -9.83
N LEU A 108 4.46 11.39 -10.51
CA LEU A 108 5.89 11.14 -10.26
C LEU A 108 6.74 12.38 -10.56
N GLY A 109 6.34 13.18 -11.55
CA GLY A 109 7.00 14.46 -11.87
C GLY A 109 6.83 15.53 -10.79
N LEU A 110 5.79 15.43 -9.95
CA LEU A 110 5.58 16.33 -8.81
C LEU A 110 6.43 15.96 -7.59
N TRP A 111 6.85 14.69 -7.49
CA TRP A 111 7.67 14.20 -6.40
C TRP A 111 9.14 14.54 -6.66
N LYS A 112 9.70 15.45 -5.86
CA LYS A 112 11.15 15.71 -5.88
C LYS A 112 11.88 14.43 -5.54
N LEU A 113 12.88 14.04 -6.35
CA LEU A 113 13.76 12.89 -6.07
C LEU A 113 14.25 12.95 -4.61
N GLY A 114 13.89 11.94 -3.81
CA GLY A 114 14.26 11.85 -2.40
C GLY A 114 13.18 12.27 -1.39
N ASN A 115 12.10 12.93 -1.81
CA ASN A 115 10.95 13.25 -0.96
C ASN A 115 9.68 12.46 -1.32
N ASP A 116 9.84 11.49 -2.21
CA ASP A 116 8.83 10.54 -2.66
C ASP A 116 8.34 9.64 -1.50
N PRO A 117 7.03 9.52 -1.26
CA PRO A 117 6.48 8.71 -0.16
C PRO A 117 6.85 7.22 -0.25
N ILE A 118 6.89 6.66 -1.46
CA ILE A 118 7.23 5.24 -1.70
C ILE A 118 8.70 5.01 -1.38
N VAL A 119 9.58 5.86 -1.91
CA VAL A 119 11.03 5.73 -1.67
C VAL A 119 11.35 5.94 -0.18
N LYS A 120 10.73 6.94 0.46
CA LYS A 120 10.91 7.19 1.90
C LYS A 120 10.48 5.98 2.72
N TRP A 121 9.31 5.44 2.42
CA TRP A 121 8.79 4.25 3.08
C TRP A 121 9.72 3.05 2.91
N LEU A 122 10.11 2.73 1.67
CA LEU A 122 10.99 1.59 1.38
C LEU A 122 12.36 1.74 2.06
N ARG A 123 12.90 2.97 2.10
CA ARG A 123 14.12 3.27 2.86
C ARG A 123 13.91 3.01 4.34
N GLY A 124 12.86 3.57 4.94
CA GLY A 124 12.54 3.40 6.36
C GLY A 124 12.38 1.94 6.75
N ARG A 125 11.73 1.12 5.90
CA ARG A 125 11.64 -0.33 6.11
C ARG A 125 13.01 -1.01 6.16
N GLN A 126 13.93 -0.65 5.26
CA GLN A 126 15.29 -1.21 5.29
C GLN A 126 16.07 -0.76 6.53
N GLU A 127 15.94 0.49 6.95
CA GLU A 127 16.57 1.01 8.17
C GLU A 127 16.06 0.29 9.43
N LEU A 128 14.81 -0.18 9.41
CA LEU A 128 14.22 -1.02 10.45
C LEU A 128 14.60 -2.51 10.35
N GLY A 129 15.43 -2.91 9.38
CA GLY A 129 15.84 -4.30 9.17
C GLY A 129 14.75 -5.20 8.57
N LEU A 130 13.68 -4.62 8.01
CA LEU A 130 12.64 -5.39 7.34
C LEU A 130 13.11 -5.88 5.97
N SER A 131 12.53 -7.00 5.52
CA SER A 131 12.86 -7.61 4.23
C SER A 131 12.56 -6.69 3.04
N ARG A 132 13.36 -6.83 1.97
CA ARG A 132 13.09 -6.16 0.69
C ARG A 132 11.80 -6.69 0.08
N LEU A 133 10.88 -5.77 -0.19
CA LEU A 133 9.60 -6.06 -0.85
C LEU A 133 9.78 -6.28 -2.35
N ARG A 134 8.92 -7.12 -2.93
CA ARG A 134 8.66 -7.13 -4.37
C ARG A 134 7.67 -6.02 -4.69
N VAL A 135 8.07 -5.05 -5.51
CA VAL A 135 7.22 -3.92 -5.86
C VAL A 135 6.88 -3.97 -7.35
N ARG A 136 5.60 -3.91 -7.69
CA ARG A 136 5.12 -3.74 -9.08
C ARG A 136 4.47 -2.38 -9.20
N LEU A 137 4.81 -1.66 -10.27
CA LEU A 137 4.21 -0.38 -10.60
C LEU A 137 3.44 -0.52 -11.91
N SER A 138 2.16 -0.18 -11.89
CA SER A 138 1.29 -0.15 -13.07
C SER A 138 0.72 1.27 -13.26
N PHE A 139 0.85 1.81 -14.49
CA PHE A 139 0.49 3.19 -14.82
C PHE A 139 -0.78 3.26 -15.66
N ILE A 140 -1.62 4.27 -15.40
CA ILE A 140 -2.91 4.45 -16.11
C ILE A 140 -2.71 4.82 -17.58
N ARG A 141 -1.63 5.52 -17.94
CA ARG A 141 -1.36 5.98 -19.31
C ARG A 141 -0.12 5.31 -19.88
N LYS A 142 -0.32 4.51 -20.93
CA LYS A 142 0.74 3.82 -21.71
C LYS A 142 1.61 4.75 -22.56
N ASP A 143 1.22 6.01 -22.73
CA ASP A 143 1.87 6.91 -23.70
C ASP A 143 3.25 7.46 -23.29
N VAL A 144 3.69 7.25 -22.05
CA VAL A 144 5.08 7.53 -21.65
C VAL A 144 5.55 6.43 -20.70
N ASN A 145 5.66 5.22 -21.24
CA ASN A 145 6.05 3.98 -20.53
C ASN A 145 7.51 3.93 -20.07
N ILE A 146 8.10 5.05 -19.67
CA ILE A 146 9.45 5.07 -19.13
C ILE A 146 9.37 5.79 -17.79
N LEU A 147 9.29 5.01 -16.69
CA LEU A 147 9.79 5.50 -15.40
C LEU A 147 11.12 6.19 -15.70
N PRO A 148 11.32 7.47 -15.32
CA PRO A 148 12.64 8.09 -15.45
C PRO A 148 13.69 7.12 -14.90
N SER A 149 14.74 6.86 -15.67
CA SER A 149 15.76 5.85 -15.33
C SER A 149 16.34 6.07 -13.93
N THR A 150 16.44 7.34 -13.52
CA THR A 150 16.81 7.78 -12.18
C THR A 150 15.83 7.34 -11.09
N TYR A 151 14.53 7.41 -11.34
CA TYR A 151 13.50 6.98 -10.40
C TYR A 151 13.46 5.45 -10.26
N ARG A 152 13.60 4.73 -11.38
CA ARG A 152 13.76 3.27 -11.37
C ARG A 152 14.98 2.84 -10.55
N ALA A 153 16.15 3.41 -10.83
CA ALA A 153 17.38 3.09 -10.10
C ALA A 153 17.26 3.38 -8.60
N LEU A 154 16.52 4.44 -8.24
CA LEU A 154 16.24 4.78 -6.86
C LEU A 154 15.38 3.72 -6.17
N LEU A 155 14.32 3.22 -6.81
CA LEU A 155 13.48 2.15 -6.27
C LEU A 155 14.23 0.81 -6.17
N GLU A 156 15.01 0.45 -7.19
CA GLU A 156 15.80 -0.79 -7.21
C GLU A 156 16.85 -0.84 -6.08
N ARG A 157 17.25 0.32 -5.52
CA ARG A 157 18.08 0.37 -4.31
C ARG A 157 17.36 -0.16 -3.06
N TYR A 158 16.04 0.03 -2.98
CA TYR A 158 15.27 -0.23 -1.78
C TYR A 158 14.32 -1.46 -1.88
N CYS A 159 14.01 -1.92 -3.09
CA CYS A 159 13.09 -3.02 -3.33
C CYS A 159 13.51 -3.90 -4.52
N ASN A 160 12.86 -5.07 -4.64
CA ASN A 160 12.94 -5.90 -5.84
C ASN A 160 11.85 -5.44 -6.83
N LEU A 161 12.19 -4.49 -7.69
CA LEU A 161 11.26 -3.94 -8.67
C LEU A 161 10.94 -4.97 -9.76
N GLN A 162 9.66 -5.19 -10.04
CA GLN A 162 9.18 -6.05 -11.12
C GLN A 162 8.48 -5.21 -12.19
N THR A 163 8.85 -5.41 -13.44
CA THR A 163 8.14 -4.84 -14.59
C THR A 163 6.94 -5.69 -14.94
N SER A 164 5.75 -5.09 -14.95
CA SER A 164 4.60 -5.68 -15.64
C SER A 164 4.88 -5.64 -17.15
N THR A 165 5.18 -6.79 -17.74
CA THR A 165 5.19 -6.99 -19.20
C THR A 165 3.79 -7.01 -19.76
#